data_AF-A0A2D6P786-F1
#
_entry.id   AF-A0A2D6P786-F1
#
_cell.length_a   1.000
_cell.length_b   1.000
_cell.length_c   1.000
_cell.angle_alpha   90.00
_cell.angle_beta   90.00
_cell.angle_gamma   90.00
#
_symmetry.space_group_name_H-M   'P 1'
#
loop_
_entity.id
_entity.type
_entity.pdbx_description
1 polymer ?
#
loop_
_entity_poly.entity_id
_entity_poly.type
_entity_poly.pdbx_seq_one_letter_code
_entity_poly.pdbx_strand_id
1 'polypeptide(L)' 'MKVEGHPNLERDMTTGAVVNTNHNAYQHYLLKKHRQDKDNQEIRDMRHDINSLKEDMSTIKDLLLKLAEK' A
#
# COMPACT_ATOMS: atom_id res chain seq x y z
N MET A 1 -14.25 19.57 -26.11
CA MET A 1 -13.32 19.87 -27.24
C MET A 1 -12.01 19.12 -27.00
N LYS A 2 -11.51 18.33 -27.95
CA LYS A 2 -10.23 17.63 -27.78
C LYS A 2 -9.08 18.63 -27.68
N VAL A 3 -8.12 18.37 -26.79
CA VAL A 3 -6.90 19.20 -26.68
C VAL A 3 -5.93 18.81 -27.79
N GLU A 4 -5.42 19.81 -28.50
CA GLU A 4 -4.47 19.60 -29.62
C GLU A 4 -3.23 18.85 -29.13
N GLY A 5 -2.78 17.85 -29.89
CA GLY A 5 -1.65 16.99 -29.51
C GLY A 5 -1.92 15.97 -28.40
N HIS A 6 -3.10 15.99 -27.76
CA HIS A 6 -3.42 15.15 -26.61
C HIS A 6 -4.77 14.41 -26.78
N PRO A 7 -4.77 13.21 -27.40
CA PRO A 7 -6.01 12.49 -27.74
C PRO A 7 -6.85 12.07 -26.52
N ASN A 8 -6.19 11.88 -25.39
CA ASN A 8 -6.80 11.48 -24.12
C ASN A 8 -7.29 12.65 -23.27
N LEU A 9 -7.07 13.90 -23.69
CA LEU A 9 -7.49 15.08 -22.97
C LEU A 9 -8.63 15.79 -23.69
N GLU A 10 -9.69 16.08 -22.95
CA GLU A 10 -10.85 16.82 -23.43
C GLU A 10 -11.08 18.05 -22.56
N ARG A 11 -11.28 19.19 -23.20
CA ARG A 11 -11.73 20.41 -22.56
C ARG A 11 -13.24 20.39 -22.41
N ASP A 12 -13.70 20.49 -21.17
CA ASP A 12 -15.09 20.74 -20.82
C ASP A 12 -15.47 22.15 -21.30
N MET A 13 -16.51 22.24 -22.11
CA MET A 13 -16.97 23.48 -22.72
C MET A 13 -17.76 24.38 -21.75
N THR A 14 -18.23 23.81 -20.64
CA THR A 14 -19.02 24.52 -19.62
C THR A 14 -18.12 25.19 -18.60
N THR A 15 -17.08 24.49 -18.16
CA THR A 15 -16.18 24.93 -17.08
C THR A 15 -14.80 25.38 -17.58
N GLY A 16 -14.44 25.03 -18.82
CA GLY A 16 -13.12 25.27 -19.38
C GLY A 16 -12.03 24.32 -18.85
N ALA A 17 -12.37 23.39 -17.96
CA ALA A 17 -11.45 22.43 -17.35
C ALA A 17 -10.96 21.41 -18.39
N VAL A 18 -9.70 20.95 -18.25
CA VAL A 18 -9.14 19.87 -19.06
C VAL A 18 -9.25 18.56 -18.29
N VAL A 19 -9.98 17.59 -18.84
CA VAL A 19 -10.29 16.31 -18.22
C VAL A 19 -9.61 15.18 -18.99
N ASN A 20 -9.00 14.26 -18.25
CA ASN A 20 -8.45 13.04 -18.84
C ASN A 20 -9.58 12.02 -19.07
N THR A 21 -9.75 11.60 -20.32
CA THR A 21 -10.77 10.65 -20.78
C THR A 21 -10.25 9.22 -20.92
N ASN A 22 -8.95 9.00 -20.66
CA ASN A 22 -8.36 7.67 -20.66
C ASN A 22 -8.76 6.89 -19.40
N HIS A 23 -9.95 6.31 -19.46
CA HIS A 23 -10.51 5.48 -18.40
C HIS A 23 -9.61 4.27 -18.10
N ASN A 24 -9.02 3.66 -19.13
CA ASN A 24 -8.15 2.49 -18.96
C ASN A 24 -6.90 2.81 -18.12
N ALA A 25 -6.23 3.92 -18.41
CA ALA A 25 -5.07 4.37 -17.63
C ALA A 25 -5.42 4.63 -16.17
N TYR A 26 -6.60 5.22 -15.91
CA TYR A 26 -7.09 5.45 -14.56
C TYR A 26 -7.38 4.13 -13.83
N GLN A 27 -8.05 3.17 -14.48
CA GLN A 27 -8.30 1.85 -13.90
C GLN A 27 -7.01 1.10 -13.59
N HIS A 28 -6.03 1.12 -14.49
CA HIS A 28 -4.70 0.54 -14.24
C HIS A 28 -3.98 1.20 -13.06
N TYR A 29 -4.08 2.53 -12.93
CA TYR A 29 -3.55 3.23 -11.78
C TYR A 29 -4.21 2.77 -10.48
N LEU A 30 -5.55 2.68 -10.44
CA LEU A 30 -6.29 2.22 -9.27
C LEU A 30 -5.88 0.79 -8.86
N LEU A 31 -5.78 -0.12 -9.85
CA LEU A 31 -5.33 -1.50 -9.61
C LEU A 31 -3.91 -1.55 -9.04
N LYS A 32 -2.99 -0.73 -9.58
CA LYS A 32 -1.61 -0.65 -9.09
C LYS A 32 -1.58 -0.10 -7.67
N LYS A 33 -2.33 0.96 -7.39
CA LYS A 33 -2.42 1.55 -6.05
C LYS A 33 -2.96 0.54 -5.04
N HIS A 34 -4.04 -0.16 -5.38
CA HIS A 34 -4.62 -1.17 -4.50
C HIS A 34 -3.65 -2.32 -4.21
N ARG A 35 -2.91 -2.79 -5.22
CA ARG A 35 -1.86 -3.80 -5.03
C ARG A 35 -0.77 -3.29 -4.09
N GLN A 36 -0.29 -2.08 -4.30
CA GLN A 36 0.73 -1.46 -3.45
C GLN A 36 0.24 -1.29 -2.00
N ASP A 37 -1.01 -0.89 -1.80
CA ASP A 37 -1.60 -0.75 -0.47
C ASP A 37 -1.69 -2.10 0.24
N LYS A 38 -2.05 -3.17 -0.48
CA LYS A 38 -2.08 -4.54 0.04
C LYS A 38 -0.68 -5.04 0.39
N ASP A 39 0.29 -4.88 -0.50
CA ASP A 39 1.68 -5.30 -0.26
C ASP A 39 2.27 -4.55 0.95
N ASN A 40 1.98 -3.25 1.08
CA ASN A 40 2.39 -2.45 2.24
C ASN A 40 1.72 -2.91 3.54
N GLN A 41 0.46 -3.35 3.48
CA GLN A 41 -0.23 -3.91 4.64
C GLN A 41 0.40 -5.21 5.08
N GLU A 42 0.66 -6.13 4.15
CA GLU A 42 1.32 -7.40 4.43
C GLU A 42 2.70 -7.20 5.08
N ILE A 43 3.48 -6.23 4.61
CA ILE A 43 4.77 -5.88 5.23
C ILE A 43 4.59 -5.36 6.67
N ARG A 44 3.54 -4.58 6.94
CA ARG A 44 3.27 -4.09 8.30
C ARG A 44 2.88 -5.23 9.22
N ASP A 45 2.03 -6.13 8.75
CA ASP A 45 1.54 -7.28 9.52
C ASP A 45 2.72 -8.21 9.84
N MET A 46 3.57 -8.55 8.86
CA MET A 46 4.80 -9.32 9.10
C MET A 46 5.74 -8.66 10.12
N ARG A 47 5.87 -7.33 10.10
CA ARG A 47 6.70 -6.62 11.10
C ARG A 47 6.12 -6.74 12.50
N HIS A 48 4.80 -6.69 12.62
CA HIS A 48 4.13 -6.89 13.90
C HIS A 48 4.37 -8.31 14.42
N ASP A 49 4.19 -9.33 13.57
CA ASP A 49 4.42 -10.73 13.93
C ASP A 49 5.86 -10.98 14.37
N ILE A 50 6.85 -10.40 13.66
CA ILE A 50 8.26 -10.49 14.05
C ILE A 50 8.51 -9.87 15.42
N ASN A 51 7.86 -8.75 15.75
CA ASN A 51 8.02 -8.12 17.05
C ASN A 51 7.37 -8.95 18.16
N SER A 52 6.18 -9.49 17.93
CA SER A 52 5.53 -10.43 18.85
C SER A 52 6.41 -11.66 19.10
N LEU A 53 6.96 -12.27 18.05
CA LEU A 53 7.87 -13.41 18.17
C LEU A 53 9.13 -13.08 18.98
N LYS A 54 9.69 -11.88 18.82
CA LYS A 54 10.85 -11.44 19.62
C LYS A 54 10.49 -11.30 21.11
N GLU A 55 9.31 -10.78 21.42
CA GLU A 55 8.82 -10.66 22.79
C GLU A 55 8.60 -12.04 23.43
N ASP A 56 7.98 -12.96 22.69
CA ASP A 56 7.79 -14.35 23.11
C ASP A 56 9.13 -15.04 23.36
N MET A 57 10.11 -14.88 22.46
CA MET A 57 11.46 -15.42 22.63
C MET A 57 12.19 -14.84 23.85
N SER A 58 12.02 -13.54 24.13
CA SER A 58 12.59 -12.93 25.33
C SER A 58 11.96 -13.53 26.59
N THR A 59 10.65 -13.73 26.58
CA THR A 59 9.91 -14.35 27.69
C THR A 59 10.37 -15.79 27.91
N ILE A 60 10.52 -16.58 26.84
CA ILE A 60 11.05 -17.95 26.91
C ILE A 60 12.47 -17.94 27.50
N LYS A 61 13.35 -17.05 27.03
CA LYS A 61 14.71 -16.91 27.55
C LYS A 61 14.69 -16.64 29.06
N ASP A 62 13.86 -15.71 29.52
CA ASP A 62 13.77 -15.35 30.94
C ASP A 62 13.24 -16.51 31.80
N LEU A 63 12.29 -17.28 31.28
CA LEU A 63 11.80 -18.48 31.95
C LEU A 63 12.90 -19.54 32.08
N LEU A 64 13.69 -19.76 31.02
CA LEU A 64 14.80 -20.71 31.05
C LEU A 64 15.88 -20.30 32.05
N LEU A 65 16.22 -19.01 32.11
CA LEU A 65 17.18 -18.49 33.09
C LEU A 65 16.70 -18.74 34.54
N LYS A 66 15.43 -18.44 34.83
CA LYS A 66 14.84 -18.69 36.15
C LYS A 66 14.85 -20.18 36.56
N LEU A 67 14.76 -21.09 35.59
CA LEU A 67 14.84 -22.52 35.85
C LEU A 67 16.28 -22.99 36.06
N ALA A 68 17.25 -22.39 35.36
CA ALA A 68 18.67 -22.73 35.49
C ALA A 68 19.32 -22.15 36.76
N GLU A 69 18.76 -21.08 37.31
CA GLU A 69 19.20 -20.47 38.58
C GLU A 69 18.67 -21.19 39.84
N LYS A 70 17.88 -22.27 39.67
CA LYS A 70 17.42 -23.17 40.72
C LYS A 70 18.23 -24.45 40.77
#